data_AF-A0A133VHL9-F1
#
_entry.id   AF-A0A133VHL9-F1
#
_cell.length_a   1.000
_cell.length_b   1.000
_cell.length_c   1.000
_cell.angle_alpha   90.00
_cell.angle_beta   90.00
_cell.angle_gamma   90.00
#
_symmetry.space_group_name_H-M   'P 1'
#
loop_
_entity.id
_entity.type
_entity.pdbx_description
1 polymer ?
#
loop_
_entity_poly.entity_id
_entity_poly.type
_entity_poly.pdbx_seq_one_letter_code
_entity_poly.pdbx_strand_id
1 'polypeptide(L)'
;MILIQKGKIDTSVIVGMVVVFAIIGAGIFGIYYFGFVKPARAELEDSKESGLNTLNTTLANVDTSQAESAAQTYRSQIKSADSKSEVSSIVEEISSTYEVESKRAELLDAADKGTHGSFYTLDSLYDNLKNQINSKTTLSQLNNIESDVDESLNSAWEELHTEVIEGLSATEIVRIQQDSPLSEAYTTKENALSSIQEKSWEKLREFKFEKSNSFELPIMDTFERTPTLETGDKVDVYEYNYENKTMTLRVQNTEVLKVIYPKDVLSAVSWSKSKEGTSYTYSTDVWEEIKANQADSPSGSNSSWDEWAESVVTTAKNEANLGDYDLQAIYVLEITESGIAKELTQVEQFESGAKDVVLIARKS
;
A
#
# COMPACT_ATOMS: atom_id res chain seq x y z
N MET A 1 -65.57 -92.37 -10.01
CA MET A 1 -64.20 -91.85 -9.82
C MET A 1 -63.76 -91.25 -11.15
N ILE A 2 -63.87 -89.93 -11.31
CA ILE A 2 -63.50 -89.26 -12.56
C ILE A 2 -62.01 -88.93 -12.48
N LEU A 3 -61.20 -89.58 -13.32
CA LEU A 3 -59.79 -89.29 -13.51
C LEU A 3 -59.66 -88.04 -14.38
N ILE A 4 -59.22 -86.93 -13.76
CA ILE A 4 -58.81 -85.72 -14.48
C ILE A 4 -57.39 -85.96 -15.02
N GLN A 5 -57.24 -85.98 -16.35
CA GLN A 5 -55.93 -86.03 -17.01
C GLN A 5 -55.12 -84.76 -16.64
N LYS A 6 -53.97 -84.95 -15.98
CA LYS A 6 -52.95 -83.91 -15.86
C LYS A 6 -52.37 -83.62 -17.24
N GLY A 7 -52.72 -82.48 -17.83
CA GLY A 7 -52.06 -81.97 -19.03
C GLY A 7 -50.57 -81.79 -18.78
N LYS A 8 -49.72 -82.37 -19.64
CA LYS A 8 -48.28 -82.07 -19.66
C LYS A 8 -48.14 -80.60 -20.08
N ILE A 9 -47.69 -79.77 -19.15
CA ILE A 9 -47.33 -78.38 -19.44
C ILE A 9 -46.08 -78.41 -20.33
N ASP A 10 -46.21 -77.93 -21.56
CA ASP A 10 -45.11 -77.88 -22.51
C ASP A 10 -44.12 -76.78 -22.09
N THR A 11 -43.04 -77.22 -21.46
CA THR A 11 -42.02 -76.35 -20.86
C THR A 11 -41.27 -75.55 -21.92
N SER A 12 -41.27 -76.01 -23.19
CA SER A 12 -40.64 -75.33 -24.32
C SER A 12 -41.32 -74.00 -24.68
N VAL A 13 -42.66 -73.94 -24.58
CA VAL A 13 -43.46 -72.72 -24.84
C VAL A 13 -43.28 -71.69 -23.73
N ILE A 14 -43.16 -72.15 -22.48
CA ILE A 14 -42.88 -71.27 -21.32
C ILE A 14 -41.48 -70.67 -21.43
N VAL A 15 -40.47 -71.47 -21.79
CA VAL A 15 -39.10 -70.98 -22.00
C VAL A 15 -39.05 -69.99 -23.17
N GLY A 16 -39.75 -70.27 -24.27
CA GLY A 16 -39.86 -69.35 -25.41
C GLY A 16 -40.47 -68.00 -25.05
N MET A 17 -41.56 -67.97 -24.26
CA MET A 17 -42.16 -66.72 -23.80
C MET A 17 -41.22 -65.93 -22.88
N VAL A 18 -40.55 -66.59 -21.93
CA VAL A 18 -39.59 -65.94 -21.03
C VAL A 18 -38.46 -65.26 -21.79
N VAL A 19 -37.93 -65.90 -22.84
CA VAL A 19 -36.89 -65.32 -23.70
C VAL A 19 -37.40 -64.10 -24.46
N VAL A 20 -38.62 -64.14 -25.02
CA VAL A 20 -39.21 -63.01 -25.73
C VAL A 20 -39.46 -61.83 -24.79
N PHE A 21 -40.01 -62.07 -23.59
CA PHE A 21 -40.20 -61.02 -22.58
C PHE A 21 -38.86 -60.45 -22.08
N ALA A 22 -37.82 -61.26 -21.97
CA ALA A 22 -36.48 -60.79 -21.61
C ALA A 22 -35.88 -59.89 -22.71
N ILE A 23 -36.05 -60.24 -23.99
CA ILE A 23 -35.57 -59.43 -25.12
C ILE A 23 -36.34 -58.10 -25.22
N ILE A 24 -37.67 -58.14 -25.11
CA ILE A 24 -38.51 -56.92 -25.13
C ILE A 24 -38.20 -56.05 -23.90
N GLY A 25 -38.07 -56.65 -22.71
CA GLY A 25 -37.69 -55.96 -21.49
C GLY A 25 -36.31 -55.30 -21.59
N ALA A 26 -35.32 -55.99 -22.17
CA ALA A 26 -34.00 -55.43 -22.43
C ALA A 26 -34.04 -54.27 -23.44
N GLY A 27 -34.88 -54.37 -24.48
CA GLY A 27 -35.08 -53.30 -25.46
C GLY A 27 -35.71 -52.05 -24.84
N ILE A 28 -36.80 -52.21 -24.07
CA ILE A 28 -37.48 -51.11 -23.36
C ILE A 28 -36.53 -50.49 -22.32
N PHE A 29 -35.83 -51.31 -21.54
CA PHE A 29 -34.84 -50.85 -20.58
C PHE A 29 -33.69 -50.10 -21.26
N GLY A 30 -33.19 -50.60 -22.39
CA GLY A 30 -32.15 -49.95 -23.18
C GLY A 30 -32.58 -48.57 -23.68
N ILE A 31 -33.78 -48.45 -24.25
CA ILE A 31 -34.34 -47.17 -24.70
C ILE A 31 -34.53 -46.21 -23.53
N TYR A 32 -35.07 -46.69 -22.40
CA TYR A 32 -35.26 -45.86 -21.21
C TYR A 32 -33.92 -45.38 -20.62
N TYR A 33 -32.96 -46.28 -20.49
CA TYR A 33 -31.66 -45.99 -19.91
C TYR A 33 -30.83 -45.06 -20.78
N PHE A 34 -30.70 -45.36 -22.08
CA PHE A 34 -29.89 -44.54 -22.99
C PHE A 34 -30.61 -43.27 -23.46
N GLY A 35 -31.94 -43.31 -23.55
CA GLY A 35 -32.75 -42.17 -24.01
C GLY A 35 -33.07 -41.15 -22.92
N PHE A 36 -33.14 -41.56 -21.64
CA PHE A 36 -33.56 -40.67 -20.55
C PHE A 36 -32.59 -40.67 -19.37
N VAL A 37 -32.22 -41.83 -18.84
CA VAL A 37 -31.39 -41.90 -17.60
C VAL A 37 -29.97 -41.39 -17.83
N LYS A 38 -29.30 -41.85 -18.88
CA LYS A 38 -27.91 -41.47 -19.18
C LYS A 38 -27.78 -39.98 -19.55
N PRO A 39 -28.63 -39.40 -20.43
CA PRO A 39 -28.62 -37.97 -20.69
C PRO A 39 -28.89 -37.15 -19.43
N ALA A 40 -29.92 -37.49 -18.64
CA ALA A 40 -30.24 -36.78 -17.41
C ALA A 40 -29.10 -36.82 -16.37
N ARG A 41 -28.35 -37.92 -16.29
CA ARG A 41 -27.16 -38.02 -15.44
C ARG A 41 -26.00 -37.15 -15.93
N ALA A 42 -25.72 -37.15 -17.23
CA ALA A 42 -24.68 -36.31 -17.80
C ALA A 42 -25.00 -34.83 -17.55
N GLU A 43 -26.25 -34.47 -17.83
CA GLU A 43 -26.81 -33.15 -17.58
C GLU A 43 -26.72 -32.71 -16.10
N LEU A 44 -26.97 -33.62 -15.15
CA LEU A 44 -26.78 -33.35 -13.73
C LEU A 44 -25.30 -33.12 -13.39
N GLU A 45 -24.40 -33.96 -13.92
CA GLU A 45 -22.96 -33.85 -13.66
C GLU A 45 -22.38 -32.55 -14.20
N ASP A 46 -22.79 -32.14 -15.41
CA ASP A 46 -22.43 -30.84 -15.99
C ASP A 46 -22.92 -29.68 -15.10
N SER A 47 -24.13 -29.80 -14.56
CA SER A 47 -24.68 -28.81 -13.62
C SER A 47 -23.86 -28.75 -12.33
N LYS A 48 -23.45 -29.90 -11.79
CA LYS A 48 -22.60 -29.98 -10.59
C LYS A 48 -21.23 -29.35 -10.84
N GLU A 49 -20.60 -29.64 -11.98
CA GLU A 49 -19.33 -29.05 -12.36
C GLU A 49 -19.44 -27.53 -12.50
N SER A 50 -20.48 -27.04 -13.17
CA SER A 50 -20.76 -25.60 -13.26
C SER A 50 -20.98 -24.97 -11.89
N GLY A 51 -21.75 -25.62 -11.00
CA GLY A 51 -22.00 -25.11 -9.65
C GLY A 51 -20.73 -25.07 -8.80
N LEU A 52 -19.88 -26.10 -8.89
CA LEU A 52 -18.58 -26.13 -8.23
C LEU A 52 -17.63 -25.06 -8.78
N ASN A 53 -17.67 -24.81 -10.09
CA ASN A 53 -16.90 -23.73 -10.70
C ASN A 53 -17.35 -22.37 -10.17
N THR A 54 -18.67 -22.10 -10.14
CA THR A 54 -19.21 -20.87 -9.54
C THR A 54 -18.71 -20.72 -8.11
N LEU A 55 -18.89 -21.74 -7.27
CA LEU A 55 -18.41 -21.74 -5.88
C LEU A 55 -16.92 -21.41 -5.76
N ASN A 56 -16.08 -22.04 -6.58
CA ASN A 56 -14.64 -21.86 -6.55
C ASN A 56 -14.18 -20.49 -7.07
N THR A 57 -14.96 -19.87 -7.96
CA THR A 57 -14.65 -18.53 -8.50
C THR A 57 -15.18 -17.40 -7.64
N THR A 58 -16.20 -17.65 -6.80
CA THR A 58 -16.84 -16.64 -5.94
C THR A 58 -16.49 -16.87 -4.47
N LEU A 59 -17.37 -17.53 -3.72
CA LEU A 59 -17.33 -17.64 -2.26
C LEU A 59 -16.04 -18.29 -1.74
N ALA A 60 -15.48 -19.28 -2.44
CA ALA A 60 -14.26 -19.95 -1.98
C ALA A 60 -12.99 -19.08 -2.07
N ASN A 61 -13.03 -17.96 -2.81
CA ASN A 61 -11.92 -17.00 -2.92
C ASN A 61 -12.04 -15.84 -1.93
N VAL A 62 -13.13 -15.77 -1.17
CA VAL A 62 -13.30 -14.73 -0.16
C VAL A 62 -12.51 -15.12 1.08
N ASP A 63 -11.58 -14.27 1.50
CA ASP A 63 -10.65 -14.52 2.60
C ASP A 63 -11.31 -14.28 3.97
N THR A 64 -12.34 -15.08 4.29
CA THR A 64 -12.96 -15.12 5.62
C THR A 64 -13.14 -16.57 6.08
N SER A 65 -13.02 -16.81 7.39
CA SER A 65 -13.24 -18.15 7.97
C SER A 65 -14.66 -18.67 7.75
N GLN A 66 -15.64 -17.76 7.69
CA GLN A 66 -17.04 -18.07 7.45
C GLN A 66 -17.27 -18.45 5.98
N ALA A 67 -16.64 -17.74 5.02
CA ALA A 67 -16.68 -18.10 3.61
C ALA A 67 -16.04 -19.47 3.37
N GLU A 68 -14.89 -19.77 3.99
CA GLU A 68 -14.24 -21.07 3.87
C GLU A 68 -15.16 -22.21 4.37
N SER A 69 -15.75 -22.03 5.55
CA SER A 69 -16.67 -23.00 6.16
C SER A 69 -17.93 -23.21 5.32
N ALA A 70 -18.51 -22.13 4.81
CA ALA A 70 -19.68 -22.16 3.93
C ALA A 70 -19.33 -22.84 2.59
N ALA A 71 -18.18 -22.53 2.01
CA ALA A 71 -17.73 -23.13 0.75
C ALA A 71 -17.51 -24.64 0.88
N GLN A 72 -16.97 -25.13 2.00
CA GLN A 72 -16.87 -26.57 2.26
C GLN A 72 -18.26 -27.23 2.32
N THR A 73 -19.21 -26.57 2.98
CA THR A 73 -20.60 -27.05 3.10
C THR A 73 -21.28 -27.11 1.73
N TYR A 74 -21.23 -26.03 0.95
CA TYR A 74 -21.83 -25.97 -0.38
C TYR A 74 -21.17 -26.93 -1.36
N ARG A 75 -19.84 -27.12 -1.28
CA ARG A 75 -19.12 -28.12 -2.07
C ARG A 75 -19.66 -29.54 -1.81
N SER A 76 -19.98 -29.86 -0.55
CA SER A 76 -20.61 -31.14 -0.21
C SER A 76 -22.02 -31.24 -0.77
N GLN A 77 -22.84 -30.20 -0.59
CA GLN A 77 -24.23 -30.17 -1.07
C GLN A 77 -24.33 -30.31 -2.59
N ILE A 78 -23.48 -29.61 -3.36
CA ILE A 78 -23.46 -29.73 -4.84
C ILE A 78 -23.11 -31.17 -5.25
N LYS A 79 -22.12 -31.78 -4.60
CA LYS A 79 -21.71 -33.17 -4.91
C LYS A 79 -22.84 -34.16 -4.61
N SER A 80 -23.57 -33.96 -3.51
CA SER A 80 -24.67 -34.84 -3.09
C SER A 80 -26.01 -34.55 -3.80
N ALA A 81 -26.14 -33.45 -4.53
CA ALA A 81 -27.39 -33.08 -5.17
C ALA A 81 -27.89 -34.16 -6.14
N ASP A 82 -29.18 -34.46 -6.10
CA ASP A 82 -29.83 -35.51 -6.88
C ASP A 82 -30.49 -34.95 -8.15
N SER A 83 -30.56 -33.63 -8.29
CA SER A 83 -31.21 -32.98 -9.43
C SER A 83 -30.55 -31.65 -9.82
N LYS A 84 -30.76 -31.25 -11.08
CA LYS A 84 -30.35 -29.92 -11.59
C LYS A 84 -30.97 -28.78 -10.79
N SER A 85 -32.26 -28.90 -10.49
CA SER A 85 -32.99 -27.88 -9.74
C SER A 85 -32.38 -27.67 -8.36
N GLU A 86 -31.96 -28.75 -7.69
CA GLU A 86 -31.29 -28.69 -6.40
C GLU A 86 -29.92 -28.00 -6.53
N VAL A 87 -29.13 -28.35 -7.55
CA VAL A 87 -27.86 -27.64 -7.83
C VAL A 87 -28.10 -26.14 -8.08
N SER A 88 -29.11 -25.77 -8.87
CA SER A 88 -29.45 -24.37 -9.13
C SER A 88 -29.84 -23.63 -7.85
N SER A 89 -30.67 -24.23 -6.98
CA SER A 89 -31.02 -23.63 -5.68
C SER A 89 -29.80 -23.46 -4.78
N ILE A 90 -28.88 -24.43 -4.74
CA ILE A 90 -27.62 -24.29 -4.00
C ILE A 90 -26.77 -23.14 -4.56
N VAL A 91 -26.72 -22.95 -5.88
CA VAL A 91 -25.99 -21.84 -6.51
C VAL A 91 -26.60 -20.47 -6.18
N GLU A 92 -27.93 -20.38 -6.05
CA GLU A 92 -28.60 -19.16 -5.57
C GLU A 92 -28.20 -18.83 -4.12
N GLU A 93 -28.15 -19.85 -3.25
CA GLU A 93 -27.68 -19.68 -1.86
C GLU A 93 -26.20 -19.29 -1.78
N ILE A 94 -25.35 -19.86 -2.65
CA ILE A 94 -23.93 -19.47 -2.77
C ILE A 94 -23.82 -17.99 -3.11
N SER A 95 -24.63 -17.50 -4.05
CA SER A 95 -24.60 -16.10 -4.49
C SER A 95 -24.99 -15.14 -3.36
N SER A 96 -26.04 -15.47 -2.61
CA SER A 96 -26.47 -14.69 -1.43
C SER A 96 -25.40 -14.69 -0.32
N THR A 97 -24.79 -15.84 -0.05
CA THR A 97 -23.72 -15.95 0.95
C THR A 97 -22.46 -15.21 0.51
N TYR A 98 -22.13 -15.26 -0.77
CA TYR A 98 -21.02 -14.51 -1.35
C TYR A 98 -21.16 -13.01 -1.14
N GLU A 99 -22.34 -12.43 -1.33
CA GLU A 99 -22.56 -11.00 -1.08
C GLU A 99 -22.29 -10.62 0.39
N VAL A 100 -22.75 -11.44 1.33
CA VAL A 100 -22.49 -11.23 2.77
C VAL A 100 -21.01 -11.30 3.07
N GLU A 101 -20.33 -12.37 2.63
CA GLU A 101 -18.92 -12.58 2.98
C GLU A 101 -17.99 -11.63 2.23
N SER A 102 -18.32 -11.22 1.00
CA SER A 102 -17.58 -10.19 0.27
C SER A 102 -17.62 -8.85 1.02
N LYS A 103 -18.79 -8.43 1.52
CA LYS A 103 -18.89 -7.20 2.31
C LYS A 103 -18.18 -7.34 3.67
N ARG A 104 -18.22 -8.53 4.29
CA ARG A 104 -17.47 -8.80 5.52
C ARG A 104 -15.97 -8.65 5.30
N ALA A 105 -15.43 -9.22 4.22
CA ALA A 105 -14.01 -9.11 3.88
C ALA A 105 -13.59 -7.65 3.64
N GLU A 106 -14.40 -6.88 2.90
CA GLU A 106 -14.19 -5.44 2.68
C GLU A 106 -14.11 -4.66 4.00
N LEU A 107 -15.03 -4.91 4.93
CA LEU A 107 -15.03 -4.25 6.24
C LEU A 107 -13.85 -4.67 7.12
N LEU A 108 -13.41 -5.93 7.04
CA LEU A 108 -12.22 -6.42 7.76
C LEU A 108 -10.94 -5.78 7.21
N ASP A 109 -10.83 -5.61 5.90
CA ASP A 109 -9.71 -4.90 5.26
C ASP A 109 -9.71 -3.40 5.65
N ALA A 110 -10.89 -2.76 5.64
CA ALA A 110 -11.03 -1.38 6.08
C ALA A 110 -10.64 -1.21 7.56
N ALA A 111 -11.04 -2.14 8.43
CA ALA A 111 -10.64 -2.13 9.84
C ALA A 111 -9.13 -2.36 10.01
N ASP A 112 -8.54 -3.30 9.27
CA ASP A 112 -7.09 -3.57 9.30
C ASP A 112 -6.30 -2.35 8.85
N LYS A 113 -6.57 -1.85 7.65
CA LYS A 113 -5.95 -0.64 7.13
C LYS A 113 -6.20 0.57 8.03
N GLY A 114 -7.41 0.69 8.57
CA GLY A 114 -7.82 1.78 9.45
C GLY A 114 -7.05 1.84 10.75
N THR A 115 -6.72 0.69 11.32
CA THR A 115 -6.07 0.61 12.63
C THR A 115 -4.56 0.57 12.57
N HIS A 116 -3.98 0.28 11.40
CA HIS A 116 -2.53 0.32 11.20
C HIS A 116 -2.12 1.64 10.54
N GLY A 117 -1.44 2.51 11.28
CA GLY A 117 -0.82 3.71 10.74
C GLY A 117 0.68 3.55 10.49
N SER A 118 1.30 4.61 10.00
CA SER A 118 2.74 4.65 9.70
C SER A 118 3.62 4.65 10.95
N PHE A 119 3.08 5.22 12.03
CA PHE A 119 3.82 5.43 13.28
C PHE A 119 3.18 4.74 14.48
N TYR A 120 1.87 4.46 14.41
CA TYR A 120 1.07 3.93 15.50
C TYR A 120 0.16 2.81 15.01
N THR A 121 -0.22 1.90 15.91
CA THR A 121 -1.24 0.89 15.67
C THR A 121 -2.31 0.95 16.76
N LEU A 122 -3.55 0.65 16.38
CA LEU A 122 -4.72 0.65 17.26
C LEU A 122 -5.24 -0.79 17.46
N ASP A 123 -4.37 -1.69 17.92
CA ASP A 123 -4.62 -3.15 17.97
C ASP A 123 -5.92 -3.51 18.74
N SER A 124 -6.16 -2.85 19.88
CA SER A 124 -7.37 -3.06 20.69
C SER A 124 -8.65 -2.70 19.93
N LEU A 125 -8.60 -1.64 19.11
CA LEU A 125 -9.72 -1.25 18.26
C LEU A 125 -9.90 -2.26 17.12
N TYR A 126 -8.81 -2.72 16.51
CA TYR A 126 -8.87 -3.74 15.46
C TYR A 126 -9.58 -5.01 15.95
N ASP A 127 -9.18 -5.54 17.10
CA ASP A 127 -9.81 -6.71 17.70
C ASP A 127 -11.29 -6.48 17.99
N ASN A 128 -11.64 -5.28 18.46
CA ASN A 128 -13.03 -4.92 18.71
C ASN A 128 -13.86 -4.89 17.42
N LEU A 129 -13.42 -4.15 16.41
CA LEU A 129 -14.10 -4.04 15.11
C LEU A 129 -14.20 -5.41 14.43
N LYS A 130 -13.12 -6.19 14.42
CA LYS A 130 -13.10 -7.55 13.89
C LYS A 130 -14.16 -8.44 14.55
N ASN A 131 -14.30 -8.38 15.86
CA ASN A 131 -15.33 -9.13 16.59
C ASN A 131 -16.74 -8.66 16.22
N GLN A 132 -16.97 -7.34 16.14
CA GLN A 132 -18.28 -6.78 15.78
C GLN A 132 -18.70 -7.12 14.34
N ILE A 133 -17.77 -7.05 13.39
CA ILE A 133 -17.99 -7.42 11.97
C ILE A 133 -18.28 -8.92 11.87
N ASN A 134 -17.47 -9.76 12.54
CA ASN A 134 -17.65 -11.21 12.53
C ASN A 134 -18.97 -11.66 13.19
N SER A 135 -19.52 -10.88 14.11
CA SER A 135 -20.81 -11.18 14.74
C SER A 135 -22.02 -10.91 13.83
N LYS A 136 -21.87 -10.23 12.69
CA LYS A 136 -22.98 -9.96 11.77
C LYS A 136 -23.21 -11.15 10.83
N THR A 137 -24.47 -11.47 10.56
CA THR A 137 -24.85 -12.66 9.76
C THR A 137 -25.62 -12.31 8.50
N THR A 138 -25.96 -11.03 8.29
CA THR A 138 -26.72 -10.59 7.10
C THR A 138 -26.07 -9.39 6.44
N LEU A 139 -26.30 -9.21 5.13
CA LEU A 139 -25.79 -8.08 4.37
C LEU A 139 -26.26 -6.73 4.93
N SER A 140 -27.53 -6.65 5.34
CA SER A 140 -28.06 -5.43 5.95
C SER A 140 -27.37 -5.09 7.27
N GLN A 141 -27.00 -6.08 8.09
CA GLN A 141 -26.25 -5.83 9.33
C GLN A 141 -24.83 -5.33 9.06
N LEU A 142 -24.18 -5.85 8.01
CA LEU A 142 -22.84 -5.42 7.59
C LEU A 142 -22.88 -4.00 7.00
N ASN A 143 -23.88 -3.68 6.17
CA ASN A 143 -24.03 -2.32 5.65
C ASN A 143 -24.32 -1.30 6.76
N ASN A 144 -25.04 -1.71 7.82
CA ASN A 144 -25.33 -0.80 8.92
C ASN A 144 -24.09 -0.50 9.79
N ILE A 145 -23.16 -1.45 9.94
CA ILE A 145 -21.95 -1.23 10.76
C ILE A 145 -20.85 -0.47 10.03
N GLU A 146 -20.94 -0.33 8.70
CA GLU A 146 -19.92 0.38 7.91
C GLU A 146 -19.68 1.82 8.39
N SER A 147 -20.75 2.55 8.70
CA SER A 147 -20.65 3.89 9.28
C SER A 147 -20.04 3.87 10.69
N ASP A 148 -20.38 2.86 11.49
CA ASP A 148 -19.86 2.71 12.85
C ASP A 148 -18.35 2.40 12.84
N VAL A 149 -17.86 1.66 11.83
CA VAL A 149 -16.43 1.39 11.63
C VAL A 149 -15.69 2.70 11.36
N ASP A 150 -16.18 3.51 10.42
CA ASP A 150 -15.55 4.77 10.06
C ASP A 150 -15.54 5.77 11.23
N GLU A 151 -16.67 5.91 11.94
CA GLU A 151 -16.79 6.77 13.12
C GLU A 151 -15.86 6.32 14.26
N SER A 152 -15.75 5.01 14.48
CA SER A 152 -14.85 4.44 15.50
C SER A 152 -13.38 4.70 15.16
N LEU A 153 -13.00 4.57 13.88
CA LEU A 153 -11.64 4.87 13.41
C LEU A 153 -11.31 6.35 13.59
N ASN A 154 -12.19 7.26 13.14
CA ASN A 154 -12.01 8.69 13.29
C ASN A 154 -11.82 9.07 14.77
N SER A 155 -12.73 8.61 15.62
CA SER A 155 -12.70 8.91 17.06
C SER A 155 -11.42 8.40 17.73
N ALA A 156 -10.98 7.17 17.43
CA ALA A 156 -9.80 6.60 18.06
C ALA A 156 -8.49 7.25 17.59
N TRP A 157 -8.40 7.63 16.31
CA TRP A 157 -7.24 8.39 15.82
C TRP A 157 -7.20 9.81 16.40
N GLU A 158 -8.35 10.47 16.52
CA GLU A 158 -8.45 11.78 17.17
C GLU A 158 -8.04 11.69 18.65
N GLU A 159 -8.55 10.69 19.38
CA GLU A 159 -8.20 10.44 20.77
C GLU A 159 -6.69 10.17 20.94
N LEU A 160 -6.13 9.25 20.15
CA LEU A 160 -4.70 8.94 20.17
C LEU A 160 -3.84 10.20 19.95
N HIS A 161 -4.13 10.98 18.91
CA HIS A 161 -3.35 12.18 18.62
C HIS A 161 -3.56 13.28 19.68
N THR A 162 -4.76 13.39 20.23
CA THR A 162 -5.04 14.30 21.37
C THR A 162 -4.16 13.94 22.55
N GLU A 163 -4.13 12.68 22.96
CA GLU A 163 -3.30 12.20 24.07
C GLU A 163 -1.80 12.45 23.82
N VAL A 164 -1.33 12.16 22.60
CA VAL A 164 0.06 12.43 22.20
C VAL A 164 0.37 13.93 22.32
N ILE A 165 -0.45 14.80 21.72
CA ILE A 165 -0.23 16.25 21.73
C ILE A 165 -0.28 16.81 23.15
N GLU A 166 -1.26 16.41 23.95
CA GLU A 166 -1.40 16.86 25.34
C GLU A 166 -0.24 16.38 26.22
N GLY A 167 0.25 15.16 26.00
CA GLY A 167 1.39 14.58 26.71
C GLY A 167 2.75 15.26 26.44
N LEU A 168 2.89 16.01 25.34
CA LEU A 168 4.15 16.71 25.03
C LEU A 168 4.40 17.87 26.03
N SER A 169 5.63 18.06 26.49
CA SER A 169 5.91 19.16 27.43
C SER A 169 6.05 20.54 26.77
N ALA A 170 6.22 20.59 25.44
CA ALA A 170 6.48 21.82 24.68
C ALA A 170 5.20 22.43 24.12
N THR A 171 5.13 23.77 24.10
CA THR A 171 4.02 24.51 23.49
C THR A 171 4.05 24.46 21.96
N GLU A 172 5.26 24.40 21.39
CA GLU A 172 5.50 24.22 19.97
C GLU A 172 5.88 22.76 19.69
N ILE A 173 5.22 22.19 18.71
CA ILE A 173 5.36 20.78 18.35
C ILE A 173 5.55 20.68 16.84
N VAL A 174 6.08 19.55 16.41
CA VAL A 174 6.32 19.26 15.01
C VAL A 174 5.39 18.16 14.53
N ARG A 175 4.78 18.35 13.36
CA ARG A 175 4.05 17.31 12.65
C ARG A 175 4.96 16.67 11.62
N ILE A 176 5.03 15.35 11.64
CA ILE A 176 5.80 14.55 10.68
C ILE A 176 4.80 13.68 9.92
N GLN A 177 4.86 13.74 8.59
CA GLN A 177 4.09 12.87 7.71
C GLN A 177 4.92 11.66 7.27
N GLN A 178 4.23 10.55 7.01
CA GLN A 178 4.79 9.39 6.35
C GLN A 178 5.57 9.81 5.08
N ASP A 179 6.75 9.21 4.90
CA ASP A 179 7.64 9.40 3.74
C ASP A 179 8.15 10.84 3.50
N SER A 180 7.91 11.76 4.43
CA SER A 180 8.51 13.09 4.38
C SER A 180 9.93 13.05 4.97
N PRO A 181 10.97 13.45 4.21
CA PRO A 181 12.33 13.58 4.76
C PRO A 181 12.46 14.75 5.74
N LEU A 182 11.47 15.65 5.74
CA LEU A 182 11.38 16.85 6.55
C LEU A 182 10.17 16.80 7.49
N SER A 183 10.28 17.53 8.58
CA SER A 183 9.15 18.00 9.36
C SER A 183 8.17 18.76 8.48
N GLU A 184 6.91 18.32 8.41
CA GLU A 184 5.91 18.88 7.49
C GLU A 184 5.46 20.28 7.94
N ALA A 185 5.28 20.46 9.25
CA ALA A 185 4.87 21.75 9.80
C ALA A 185 5.25 21.89 11.28
N TYR A 186 5.72 23.08 11.64
CA TYR A 186 5.80 23.54 13.02
C TYR A 186 4.49 24.20 13.41
N THR A 187 3.92 23.80 14.53
CA THR A 187 2.61 24.28 14.97
C THR A 187 2.56 24.41 16.49
N THR A 188 1.61 25.19 16.99
CA THR A 188 1.29 25.20 18.42
C THR A 188 0.44 23.98 18.76
N LYS A 189 0.46 23.55 20.02
CA LYS A 189 -0.46 22.52 20.51
C LYS A 189 -1.92 22.83 20.19
N GLU A 190 -2.35 24.08 20.41
CA GLU A 190 -3.72 24.53 20.15
C GLU A 190 -4.10 24.33 18.68
N ASN A 191 -3.25 24.78 17.75
CA ASN A 191 -3.50 24.63 16.32
C ASN A 191 -3.42 23.16 15.88
N ALA A 192 -2.55 22.36 16.50
CA ALA A 192 -2.48 20.92 16.22
C ALA A 192 -3.77 20.21 16.62
N LEU A 193 -4.29 20.48 17.82
CA LEU A 193 -5.55 19.95 18.33
C LEU A 193 -6.75 20.36 17.45
N SER A 194 -6.80 21.60 16.96
CA SER A 194 -7.82 21.99 15.98
C SER A 194 -7.66 21.23 14.65
N SER A 195 -6.42 21.02 14.20
CA SER A 195 -6.17 20.38 12.90
C SER A 195 -6.50 18.88 12.85
N ILE A 196 -6.50 18.18 14.00
CA ILE A 196 -6.87 16.75 14.04
C ILE A 196 -8.38 16.57 13.91
N GLN A 197 -9.18 17.48 14.45
CA GLN A 197 -10.65 17.45 14.40
C GLN A 197 -11.23 17.62 12.99
N GLU A 198 -10.45 18.23 12.10
CA GLU A 198 -10.85 18.50 10.71
C GLU A 198 -10.40 17.38 9.75
N LYS A 199 -9.69 16.36 10.23
CA LYS A 199 -9.08 15.31 9.40
C LYS A 199 -9.72 13.96 9.65
N SER A 200 -9.87 13.20 8.57
CA SER A 200 -10.30 11.81 8.65
C SER A 200 -9.16 10.88 9.08
N TRP A 201 -9.51 9.69 9.54
CA TRP A 201 -8.56 8.67 9.98
C TRP A 201 -7.55 8.30 8.89
N GLU A 202 -7.93 8.34 7.60
CA GLU A 202 -7.00 8.05 6.50
C GLU A 202 -5.83 9.03 6.47
N LYS A 203 -6.06 10.27 6.88
CA LYS A 203 -5.01 11.27 7.01
C LYS A 203 -4.31 11.17 8.35
N LEU A 204 -5.05 10.98 9.44
CA LEU A 204 -4.46 10.92 10.78
C LEU A 204 -3.48 9.75 10.95
N ARG A 205 -3.72 8.60 10.28
CA ARG A 205 -2.81 7.44 10.33
C ARG A 205 -1.45 7.66 9.65
N GLU A 206 -1.32 8.72 8.85
CA GLU A 206 -0.08 9.10 8.15
C GLU A 206 0.80 10.07 8.98
N PHE A 207 0.33 10.54 10.14
CA PHE A 207 1.03 11.56 10.92
C PHE A 207 1.57 11.05 12.25
N LYS A 208 2.59 11.74 12.76
CA LYS A 208 2.93 11.78 14.18
C LYS A 208 3.24 13.21 14.63
N PHE A 209 3.07 13.45 15.92
CA PHE A 209 3.46 14.69 16.57
C PHE A 209 4.60 14.43 17.55
N GLU A 210 5.61 15.29 17.51
CA GLU A 210 6.76 15.19 18.40
C GLU A 210 7.10 16.54 19.02
N LYS A 211 7.87 16.50 20.11
CA LYS A 211 8.38 17.70 20.76
C LYS A 211 9.32 18.41 19.80
N SER A 212 9.04 19.68 19.49
CA SER A 212 10.02 20.54 18.85
C SER A 212 11.01 21.03 19.92
N ASN A 213 12.23 20.51 19.93
CA ASN A 213 13.35 21.18 20.61
C ASN A 213 14.07 22.17 19.67
N SER A 214 13.77 22.06 18.38
CA SER A 214 14.45 22.73 17.30
C SER A 214 13.64 22.62 16.01
N PHE A 215 13.88 23.58 15.12
CA PHE A 215 13.20 23.76 13.87
C PHE A 215 14.15 23.36 12.73
N GLU A 216 13.74 22.37 11.95
CA GLU A 216 14.32 21.96 10.67
C GLU A 216 14.02 23.04 9.65
N LEU A 217 15.03 23.83 9.29
CA LEU A 217 14.94 24.82 8.23
C LEU A 217 15.62 24.25 6.97
N PRO A 218 14.85 23.90 5.91
CA PRO A 218 15.44 23.62 4.61
C PRO A 218 15.91 24.93 3.98
N ILE A 219 17.17 24.97 3.55
CA ILE A 219 17.76 26.09 2.83
C ILE A 219 18.21 25.58 1.47
N MET A 220 17.74 26.23 0.42
CA MET A 220 18.17 25.92 -0.94
C MET A 220 19.48 26.63 -1.24
N ASP A 221 20.52 25.86 -1.55
CA ASP A 221 21.81 26.40 -1.99
C ASP A 221 22.17 25.89 -3.38
N THR A 222 22.77 26.75 -4.19
CA THR A 222 23.32 26.35 -5.49
C THR A 222 24.80 26.01 -5.33
N PHE A 223 25.32 25.09 -6.14
CA PHE A 223 26.74 24.71 -6.10
C PHE A 223 27.71 25.89 -6.40
N GLU A 224 27.21 27.02 -6.89
CA GLU A 224 27.98 28.26 -7.03
C GLU A 224 28.33 28.90 -5.68
N ARG A 225 27.58 28.61 -4.61
CA ARG A 225 27.61 29.40 -3.38
C ARG A 225 28.24 28.76 -2.16
N THR A 226 28.18 27.45 -1.92
CA THR A 226 29.15 26.65 -1.10
C THR A 226 28.68 25.17 -1.02
N PRO A 227 29.17 24.25 -1.87
CA PRO A 227 28.74 22.84 -1.84
C PRO A 227 29.63 21.95 -0.96
N THR A 228 30.10 22.44 0.18
CA THR A 228 31.05 21.70 1.04
C THR A 228 30.53 21.42 2.44
N LEU A 229 29.22 21.60 2.68
CA LEU A 229 28.63 21.34 3.98
C LEU A 229 28.16 19.88 4.06
N GLU A 230 28.58 19.18 5.09
CA GLU A 230 28.19 17.81 5.40
C GLU A 230 27.27 17.76 6.62
N THR A 231 26.53 16.67 6.78
CA THR A 231 25.79 16.42 8.02
C THR A 231 26.76 16.46 9.21
N GLY A 232 26.42 17.26 10.23
CA GLY A 232 27.23 17.49 11.42
C GLY A 232 28.07 18.77 11.38
N ASP A 233 28.20 19.43 10.22
CA ASP A 233 28.92 20.69 10.11
C ASP A 233 28.23 21.80 10.90
N LYS A 234 29.05 22.68 11.49
CA LYS A 234 28.58 23.88 12.18
C LYS A 234 28.60 25.08 11.25
N VAL A 235 27.47 25.75 11.13
CA VAL A 235 27.29 26.90 10.25
C VAL A 235 26.73 28.10 11.00
N ASP A 236 27.07 29.29 10.50
CA ASP A 236 26.39 30.53 10.83
C ASP A 236 25.38 30.84 9.72
N VAL A 237 24.14 31.19 10.12
CA VAL A 237 23.04 31.50 9.21
C VAL A 237 22.87 33.01 9.15
N TYR A 238 22.94 33.54 7.93
CA TYR A 238 22.77 34.95 7.66
C TYR A 238 21.54 35.20 6.78
N GLU A 239 20.84 36.30 7.04
CA GLU A 239 19.89 36.87 6.08
C GLU A 239 20.65 37.90 5.24
N TYR A 240 20.67 37.70 3.94
CA TYR A 240 21.20 38.66 2.98
C TYR A 240 20.07 39.46 2.37
N ASN A 241 20.19 40.78 2.36
CA ASN A 241 19.21 41.68 1.73
C ASN A 241 19.84 42.31 0.48
N TYR A 242 19.28 42.00 -0.68
CA TYR A 242 19.72 42.44 -2.00
C TYR A 242 19.56 43.95 -2.22
N GLU A 243 18.55 44.58 -1.62
CA GLU A 243 18.25 46.01 -1.82
C GLU A 243 19.29 46.91 -1.17
N ASN A 244 19.66 46.59 0.07
CA ASN A 244 20.61 47.38 0.85
C ASN A 244 22.02 46.77 0.89
N LYS A 245 22.21 45.58 0.28
CA LYS A 245 23.47 44.83 0.23
C LYS A 245 24.06 44.59 1.62
N THR A 246 23.21 44.24 2.58
CA THR A 246 23.62 43.94 3.96
C THR A 246 23.42 42.48 4.29
N MET A 247 24.31 41.96 5.12
CA MET A 247 24.26 40.59 5.63
C MET A 247 24.07 40.66 7.14
N THR A 248 22.97 40.12 7.64
CA THR A 248 22.61 40.15 9.06
C THR A 248 22.68 38.75 9.60
N LEU A 249 23.50 38.55 10.63
CA LEU A 249 23.61 37.27 11.31
C LEU A 249 22.32 36.96 12.05
N ARG A 250 21.73 35.82 11.76
CA ARG A 250 20.45 35.38 12.32
C ARG A 250 20.65 34.29 13.36
N VAL A 251 21.45 33.29 13.03
CA VAL A 251 21.76 32.16 13.93
C VAL A 251 23.25 31.88 13.90
N GLN A 252 23.84 31.64 15.06
CA GLN A 252 25.23 31.20 15.15
C GLN A 252 25.31 29.73 15.52
N ASN A 253 26.32 29.04 14.99
CA ASN A 253 26.70 27.70 15.44
C ASN A 253 25.58 26.65 15.36
N THR A 254 24.74 26.72 14.33
CA THR A 254 23.72 25.69 14.08
C THR A 254 24.34 24.51 13.33
N GLU A 255 23.73 23.35 13.48
CA GLU A 255 24.19 22.10 12.86
C GLU A 255 23.42 21.80 11.57
N VAL A 256 24.13 21.33 10.56
CA VAL A 256 23.53 20.72 9.37
C VAL A 256 23.05 19.32 9.74
N LEU A 257 21.74 19.12 9.85
CA LEU A 257 21.14 17.83 10.17
C LEU A 257 21.14 16.87 8.98
N LYS A 258 20.76 17.37 7.81
CA LYS A 258 20.63 16.57 6.59
C LYS A 258 21.03 17.39 5.38
N VAL A 259 21.60 16.71 4.38
CA VAL A 259 21.82 17.26 3.05
C VAL A 259 20.97 16.46 2.07
N ILE A 260 20.04 17.13 1.39
CA ILE A 260 19.14 16.51 0.42
C ILE A 260 19.52 17.03 -0.96
N TYR A 261 19.78 16.11 -1.89
CA TYR A 261 20.04 16.43 -3.28
C TYR A 261 18.82 16.05 -4.14
N PRO A 262 18.41 16.87 -5.13
CA PRO A 262 17.31 16.55 -6.02
C PRO A 262 17.58 15.24 -6.76
N LYS A 263 16.60 14.34 -6.73
CA LYS A 263 16.67 13.03 -7.40
C LYS A 263 16.87 13.17 -8.91
N ASP A 264 16.32 14.20 -9.52
CA ASP A 264 16.39 14.45 -10.97
C ASP A 264 17.78 14.92 -11.41
N VAL A 265 18.54 15.52 -10.49
CA VAL A 265 19.91 16.00 -10.69
C VAL A 265 20.93 14.88 -10.41
N LEU A 266 20.61 13.97 -9.48
CA LEU A 266 21.42 12.79 -9.17
C LEU A 266 21.09 11.54 -9.98
N SER A 267 20.03 11.53 -10.81
CA SER A 267 19.62 10.32 -11.53
C SER A 267 20.20 10.23 -12.94
N ALA A 268 20.62 11.33 -13.57
CA ALA A 268 21.27 11.26 -14.87
C ALA A 268 22.17 12.47 -15.15
N VAL A 269 23.48 12.25 -15.24
CA VAL A 269 24.39 13.27 -15.79
C VAL A 269 24.46 13.05 -17.30
N SER A 270 24.00 14.04 -18.07
CA SER A 270 24.08 14.01 -19.53
C SER A 270 25.03 15.08 -20.02
N TRP A 271 25.96 14.69 -20.89
CA TRP A 271 26.89 15.62 -21.53
C TRP A 271 26.90 15.42 -23.04
N SER A 272 27.28 16.45 -23.77
CA SER A 272 27.43 16.37 -25.21
C SER A 272 28.84 16.75 -25.64
N LYS A 273 29.40 15.96 -26.55
CA LYS A 273 30.70 16.23 -27.17
C LYS A 273 30.47 16.56 -28.63
N SER A 274 30.84 17.78 -29.02
CA SER A 274 30.80 18.20 -30.43
C SER A 274 32.19 18.08 -31.07
N LYS A 275 32.28 17.35 -32.19
CA LYS A 275 33.48 17.29 -33.02
C LYS A 275 33.09 17.43 -34.49
N GLU A 276 33.75 18.35 -35.20
CA GLU A 276 33.58 18.57 -36.64
C GLU A 276 32.10 18.74 -37.07
N GLY A 277 31.33 19.51 -36.30
CA GLY A 277 29.94 19.84 -36.61
C GLY A 277 28.92 18.75 -36.27
N THR A 278 29.34 17.63 -35.69
CA THR A 278 28.44 16.58 -35.18
C THR A 278 28.48 16.57 -33.65
N SER A 279 27.30 16.62 -33.02
CA SER A 279 27.14 16.54 -31.56
C SER A 279 26.75 15.12 -31.15
N TYR A 280 27.50 14.56 -30.21
CA TYR A 280 27.23 13.25 -29.61
C TYR A 280 26.77 13.46 -28.17
N THR A 281 25.58 12.94 -27.82
CA THR A 281 25.04 13.01 -26.46
C THR A 281 25.29 11.69 -25.74
N TYR A 282 25.83 11.77 -24.52
CA TYR A 282 26.06 10.66 -23.61
C TYR A 282 25.31 10.95 -22.30
N SER A 283 24.83 9.89 -21.64
CA SER A 283 24.13 9.98 -20.36
C SER A 283 24.52 8.79 -19.49
N THR A 284 24.80 9.04 -18.21
CA THR A 284 25.00 7.98 -17.20
C THR A 284 24.02 8.15 -16.05
N ASP A 285 23.43 7.04 -15.60
CA ASP A 285 22.59 7.01 -14.39
C ASP A 285 23.49 6.82 -13.18
N VAL A 286 23.71 7.91 -12.45
CA VAL A 286 24.61 7.95 -11.30
C VAL A 286 24.12 7.03 -10.18
N TRP A 287 22.81 6.78 -10.07
CA TRP A 287 22.26 5.91 -9.03
C TRP A 287 22.45 4.43 -9.36
N GLU A 288 22.36 4.04 -10.62
CA GLU A 288 22.68 2.67 -11.07
C GLU A 288 24.19 2.38 -11.03
N GLU A 289 25.06 3.36 -11.31
CA GLU A 289 26.52 3.22 -11.11
C GLU A 289 26.89 3.07 -9.63
N ILE A 290 26.23 3.82 -8.73
CA ILE A 290 26.40 3.68 -7.27
C ILE A 290 25.97 2.27 -6.80
N LYS A 291 24.84 1.77 -7.28
CA LYS A 291 24.37 0.41 -6.97
C LYS A 291 25.31 -0.67 -7.50
N ALA A 292 25.81 -0.52 -8.73
CA ALA A 292 26.75 -1.46 -9.34
C ALA A 292 28.09 -1.52 -8.57
N ASN A 293 28.63 -0.37 -8.15
CA ASN A 293 29.86 -0.32 -7.36
C ASN A 293 29.70 -0.86 -5.93
N GLN A 294 28.52 -0.71 -5.33
CA GLN A 294 28.23 -1.36 -4.04
C GLN A 294 28.03 -2.87 -4.17
N ALA A 295 27.46 -3.35 -5.28
CA ALA A 295 27.31 -4.78 -5.55
C ALA A 295 28.65 -5.50 -5.77
N ASP A 296 29.67 -4.79 -6.27
CA ASP A 296 31.01 -5.34 -6.56
C ASP A 296 32.06 -5.14 -5.46
N SER A 297 31.68 -4.68 -4.25
CA SER A 297 32.62 -4.45 -3.14
C SER A 297 32.58 -5.57 -2.08
N PRO A 298 33.49 -6.56 -2.13
CA PRO A 298 33.64 -7.51 -1.04
C PRO A 298 34.45 -6.85 0.09
N SER A 299 33.76 -6.47 1.16
CA SER A 299 34.29 -6.24 2.50
C SER A 299 35.76 -5.75 2.60
N GLY A 300 35.93 -4.42 2.64
CA GLY A 300 37.06 -3.79 3.33
C GLY A 300 38.13 -3.11 2.46
N SER A 301 37.92 -1.82 2.16
CA SER A 301 38.95 -0.77 2.21
C SER A 301 38.32 0.61 1.95
N ASN A 302 38.24 1.45 2.98
CA ASN A 302 37.78 2.85 2.95
C ASN A 302 38.81 3.77 2.27
N SER A 303 39.03 3.63 0.96
CA SER A 303 39.90 4.58 0.24
C SER A 303 39.49 4.88 -1.20
N SER A 304 38.47 4.23 -1.77
CA SER A 304 38.11 4.47 -3.17
C SER A 304 36.94 5.42 -3.37
N TRP A 305 36.15 5.74 -2.32
CA TRP A 305 34.94 6.55 -2.50
C TRP A 305 35.26 8.04 -2.62
N ASP A 306 36.09 8.56 -1.72
CA ASP A 306 36.48 9.98 -1.73
C ASP A 306 37.33 10.31 -2.96
N GLU A 307 38.30 9.46 -3.31
CA GLU A 307 39.14 9.64 -4.50
C GLU A 307 38.34 9.50 -5.81
N TRP A 308 37.33 8.61 -5.85
CA TRP A 308 36.46 8.48 -7.02
C TRP A 308 35.47 9.64 -7.13
N ALA A 309 34.82 10.05 -6.04
CA ALA A 309 33.91 11.19 -6.01
C ALA A 309 34.65 12.49 -6.39
N GLU A 310 35.85 12.70 -5.86
CA GLU A 310 36.71 13.82 -6.23
C GLU A 310 37.15 13.73 -7.69
N SER A 311 37.48 12.54 -8.22
CA SER A 311 37.80 12.33 -9.63
C SER A 311 36.62 12.59 -10.57
N VAL A 312 35.40 12.17 -10.21
CA VAL A 312 34.18 12.36 -11.01
C VAL A 312 33.81 13.85 -11.04
N VAL A 313 33.83 14.52 -9.90
CA VAL A 313 33.57 15.97 -9.79
C VAL A 313 34.66 16.78 -10.51
N THR A 314 35.92 16.39 -10.39
CA THR A 314 37.06 17.06 -11.05
C THR A 314 37.02 16.87 -12.56
N THR A 315 36.69 15.67 -13.05
CA THR A 315 36.57 15.37 -14.49
C THR A 315 35.37 16.12 -15.08
N ALA A 316 34.25 16.16 -14.37
CA ALA A 316 33.08 16.93 -14.74
C ALA A 316 33.42 18.43 -14.88
N LYS A 317 34.08 19.00 -13.86
CA LYS A 317 34.44 20.41 -13.80
C LYS A 317 35.50 20.82 -14.84
N ASN A 318 36.53 19.99 -15.05
CA ASN A 318 37.72 20.38 -15.83
C ASN A 318 37.71 19.88 -17.27
N GLU A 319 37.11 18.72 -17.59
CA GLU A 319 37.19 18.13 -18.94
C GLU A 319 35.93 18.36 -19.77
N ALA A 320 34.77 18.51 -19.13
CA ALA A 320 33.49 18.72 -19.80
C ALA A 320 33.00 20.18 -19.75
N ASN A 321 33.80 21.10 -19.19
CA ASN A 321 33.49 22.53 -19.06
C ASN A 321 32.14 22.77 -18.34
N LEU A 322 31.83 21.92 -17.35
CA LEU A 322 30.55 21.88 -16.63
C LEU A 322 30.46 22.92 -15.51
N GLY A 323 31.05 24.11 -15.72
CA GLY A 323 31.00 25.24 -14.80
C GLY A 323 29.64 25.95 -14.71
N ASP A 324 28.63 25.47 -15.44
CA ASP A 324 27.29 26.07 -15.58
C ASP A 324 26.19 25.04 -15.29
N TYR A 325 26.21 24.38 -14.14
CA TYR A 325 25.04 23.60 -13.70
C TYR A 325 24.37 24.25 -12.49
N ASP A 326 23.05 24.42 -12.58
CA ASP A 326 22.12 24.68 -11.49
C ASP A 326 21.94 23.42 -10.62
N LEU A 327 23.03 22.86 -10.09
CA LEU A 327 22.92 21.86 -9.03
C LEU A 327 22.47 22.59 -7.77
N GLN A 328 21.30 22.19 -7.25
CA GLN A 328 20.75 22.68 -5.98
C GLN A 328 20.94 21.60 -4.91
N ALA A 329 21.39 21.98 -3.72
CA ALA A 329 21.35 21.15 -2.52
C ALA A 329 20.38 21.80 -1.52
N ILE A 330 19.66 20.98 -0.77
CA ILE A 330 18.82 21.45 0.33
C ILE A 330 19.53 21.05 1.63
N TYR A 331 20.04 22.05 2.35
CA TYR A 331 20.60 21.86 3.68
C TYR A 331 19.48 22.00 4.71
N VAL A 332 19.33 21.00 5.58
CA VAL A 332 18.36 21.03 6.67
C VAL A 332 19.10 21.41 7.94
N LEU A 333 18.82 22.58 8.48
CA LEU A 333 19.48 23.09 9.68
C LEU A 333 18.64 22.92 10.94
N GLU A 334 19.31 22.73 12.08
CA GLU A 334 18.68 22.70 13.40
C GLU A 334 18.66 24.09 14.08
N ILE A 335 17.52 24.78 14.04
CA ILE A 335 17.38 26.10 14.67
C ILE A 335 16.58 26.00 15.96
N THR A 336 17.18 26.31 17.12
CA THR A 336 16.49 26.20 18.42
C THR A 336 15.53 27.36 18.72
N GLU A 337 15.68 28.50 18.04
CA GLU A 337 14.88 29.71 18.28
C GLU A 337 13.70 29.80 17.28
N SER A 338 12.49 29.52 17.76
CA SER A 338 11.28 29.42 16.93
C SER A 338 10.93 30.70 16.16
N GLY A 339 11.09 31.87 16.78
CA GLY A 339 10.86 33.15 16.12
C GLY A 339 11.81 33.37 14.93
N ILE A 340 13.09 33.03 15.10
CA ILE A 340 14.10 33.16 14.05
C ILE A 340 13.87 32.12 12.96
N ALA A 341 13.57 30.87 13.33
CA ALA A 341 13.25 29.81 12.38
C ALA A 341 12.05 30.21 11.50
N LYS A 342 10.96 30.70 12.09
CA LYS A 342 9.78 31.15 11.36
C LYS A 342 10.08 32.29 10.39
N GLU A 343 10.87 33.27 10.81
CA GLU A 343 11.28 34.37 9.93
C GLU A 343 12.15 33.89 8.77
N LEU A 344 13.11 33.00 9.02
CA LEU A 344 13.96 32.42 7.97
C LEU A 344 13.17 31.52 7.02
N THR A 345 12.22 30.73 7.52
CA THR A 345 11.30 29.94 6.69
C THR A 345 10.48 30.87 5.78
N GLN A 346 10.07 32.05 6.26
CA GLN A 346 9.41 33.02 5.40
C GLN A 346 10.35 33.58 4.32
N VAL A 347 11.63 33.82 4.63
CA VAL A 347 12.60 34.27 3.62
C VAL A 347 12.79 33.20 2.52
N GLU A 348 12.94 31.94 2.89
CA GLU A 348 13.10 30.81 1.95
C GLU A 348 11.81 30.48 1.17
N GLN A 349 10.65 30.42 1.83
CA GLN A 349 9.38 29.99 1.19
C GLN A 349 8.71 31.08 0.36
N PHE A 350 9.05 32.37 0.56
CA PHE A 350 8.42 33.48 -0.16
C PHE A 350 9.27 34.10 -1.26
N GLU A 351 10.33 33.43 -1.75
CA GLU A 351 11.21 33.90 -2.86
C GLU A 351 11.23 35.42 -2.96
N SER A 352 11.50 36.11 -1.84
CA SER A 352 11.42 37.55 -1.86
C SER A 352 12.59 37.96 -2.74
N GLY A 353 12.35 38.49 -3.94
CA GLY A 353 13.45 38.88 -4.85
C GLY A 353 14.42 39.92 -4.25
N ALA A 354 14.15 40.37 -3.02
CA ALA A 354 14.92 41.29 -2.20
C ALA A 354 15.75 40.62 -1.09
N LYS A 355 15.55 39.35 -0.71
CA LYS A 355 16.30 38.70 0.39
C LYS A 355 16.59 37.22 0.15
N ASP A 356 17.62 36.71 0.82
CA ASP A 356 18.13 35.34 0.72
C ASP A 356 18.65 34.84 2.07
N VAL A 357 18.79 33.52 2.25
CA VAL A 357 19.50 32.93 3.39
C VAL A 357 20.85 32.39 2.92
N VAL A 358 21.91 32.78 3.65
CA VAL A 358 23.29 32.39 3.34
C VAL A 358 23.88 31.60 4.48
N LEU A 359 24.51 30.47 4.15
CA LEU A 359 25.21 29.61 5.08
C LEU A 359 26.71 29.83 4.99
N ILE A 360 27.35 30.02 6.15
CA ILE A 360 28.80 30.14 6.25
C ILE A 360 29.31 29.05 7.18
N ALA A 361 30.09 28.12 6.62
CA ALA A 361 30.78 27.10 7.39
C ALA A 361 31.71 27.72 8.43
N ARG A 362 31.63 27.27 9.68
CA ARG A 362 32.66 27.57 10.67
C ARG A 362 33.79 26.58 10.49
N LYS A 363 34.98 27.08 10.11
CA LYS A 363 36.19 26.27 10.25
C LYS A 363 36.41 25.96 11.72
N SER A 364 36.47 24.66 12.03
CA SER A 364 36.86 24.15 13.35
C SER A 364 38.31 24.47 13.69
#